data_AF-W9S5Q7-F1
#
_entry.id   AF-W9S5Q7-F1
#
_cell.length_a   1.000
_cell.length_b   1.000
_cell.length_c   1.000
_cell.angle_alpha   90.00
_cell.angle_beta   90.00
_cell.angle_gamma   90.00
#
_symmetry.space_group_name_H-M   'P 1'
#
loop_
_entity.id
_entity.type
_entity.pdbx_description
1 polymer ?
#
loop_
_entity_poly.entity_id
_entity_poly.type
_entity_poly.pdbx_seq_one_letter_code
_entity_poly.pdbx_strand_id
1 'polypeptide(L)'
;MLFLITNISTFSFNTVTAGSSNIEYCTAIVEAIDEKNKTVRNKAIEGARDKQETGQQLQAIDKADGGGSIVKTTVEYEKKNEAVPDPTAYFDFAAALYKTMDAHLVNNA
;
A
#
# COMPACT_ATOMS: atom_id res chain seq x y z
N MET A 1 -25.65 -7.55 12.49
CA MET A 1 -25.60 -8.07 11.12
C MET A 1 -24.15 -7.99 10.69
N LEU A 2 -23.44 -9.11 10.79
CA LEU A 2 -22.00 -9.23 10.57
C LEU A 2 -21.80 -9.43 9.07
N PHE A 3 -21.40 -8.39 8.34
CA PHE A 3 -21.03 -8.56 6.94
C PHE A 3 -19.64 -9.20 6.90
N LEU A 4 -19.62 -10.49 6.57
CA LEU A 4 -18.43 -11.20 6.12
C LEU A 4 -17.89 -10.48 4.87
N ILE A 5 -16.69 -9.93 4.96
CA ILE A 5 -15.95 -9.49 3.78
C ILE A 5 -15.47 -10.77 3.09
N THR A 6 -16.29 -11.31 2.19
CA THR A 6 -16.00 -12.55 1.41
C THR A 6 -15.29 -12.28 0.09
N ASN A 7 -14.90 -11.05 -0.22
CA ASN A 7 -14.13 -10.75 -1.42
C ASN A 7 -12.68 -10.45 -1.05
N ILE A 8 -11.86 -11.50 -1.09
CA ILE A 8 -10.40 -11.36 -1.15
C ILE A 8 -10.10 -10.76 -2.52
N SER A 9 -10.11 -9.44 -2.60
CA SER A 9 -9.85 -8.70 -3.84
C SER A 9 -8.35 -8.68 -4.10
N THR A 10 -7.95 -9.15 -5.27
CA THR A 10 -6.62 -8.87 -5.81
C THR A 10 -6.65 -7.51 -6.50
N PHE A 11 -5.52 -6.81 -6.46
CA PHE A 11 -5.31 -5.61 -7.24
C PHE A 11 -3.93 -5.65 -7.88
N SER A 12 -3.84 -5.15 -9.11
CA SER A 12 -2.59 -5.08 -9.85
C SER A 12 -2.31 -3.63 -10.20
N PHE A 13 -1.04 -3.23 -10.09
CA PHE A 13 -0.59 -1.92 -10.48
C PHE A 13 0.77 -2.01 -11.18
N ASN A 14 0.99 -1.06 -12.07
CA ASN A 14 2.26 -0.88 -12.76
C ASN A 14 2.93 0.39 -12.21
N THR A 15 4.23 0.34 -12.04
CA THR A 15 5.04 1.48 -11.61
C THR A 15 6.12 1.76 -12.64
N VAL A 16 6.40 3.05 -12.83
CA VAL A 16 7.51 3.53 -13.66
C VAL A 16 8.31 4.48 -12.78
N THR A 17 9.58 4.18 -12.60
CA THR A 17 10.49 5.08 -11.90
C THR A 17 10.84 6.24 -12.82
N ALA A 18 10.76 7.48 -12.33
CA ALA A 18 11.08 8.66 -13.13
C ALA A 18 12.50 8.55 -13.72
N GLY A 19 12.63 8.73 -15.03
CA GLY A 19 13.89 8.56 -15.76
C GLY A 19 14.23 7.11 -16.15
N SER A 20 13.40 6.13 -15.79
CA SER A 20 13.51 4.75 -16.24
C SER A 20 12.48 4.45 -17.33
N SER A 21 12.87 3.64 -18.33
CA SER A 21 11.94 3.04 -19.30
C SER A 21 11.35 1.72 -18.81
N ASN A 22 11.79 1.22 -17.65
CA ASN A 22 11.33 -0.05 -17.12
C ASN A 22 9.97 0.11 -16.43
N ILE A 23 9.03 -0.76 -16.80
CA ILE A 23 7.74 -0.91 -16.14
C ILE A 23 7.86 -2.08 -15.18
N GLU A 24 7.63 -1.83 -13.90
CA GLU A 24 7.52 -2.87 -12.89
C GLU A 24 6.05 -3.13 -12.59
N TYR A 25 5.63 -4.40 -12.66
CA TYR A 25 4.28 -4.81 -12.29
C TYR A 25 4.29 -5.39 -10.88
N CYS A 26 3.17 -5.24 -10.18
CA CYS A 26 2.93 -5.90 -8.90
C CYS A 26 1.45 -6.29 -8.81
N THR A 27 1.19 -7.54 -8.46
CA THR A 27 -0.13 -8.01 -8.04
C THR A 27 -0.11 -8.26 -6.55
N ALA A 28 -1.07 -7.70 -5.85
CA ALA A 28 -1.21 -7.85 -4.41
C ALA A 28 -2.61 -8.35 -4.07
N ILE A 29 -2.71 -9.03 -2.92
CA ILE A 29 -3.95 -9.53 -2.36
C ILE A 29 -4.28 -8.74 -1.09
N VAL A 30 -5.54 -8.40 -0.90
CA VAL A 30 -6.03 -7.88 0.38
C VAL A 30 -6.21 -9.07 1.33
N GLU A 31 -5.40 -9.14 2.37
CA GLU A 31 -5.43 -10.23 3.34
C GLU A 31 -6.43 -9.97 4.47
N ALA A 32 -6.57 -8.71 4.90
CA ALA A 32 -7.48 -8.33 5.96
C ALA A 32 -7.91 -6.87 5.86
N ILE A 33 -9.14 -6.61 6.27
CA ILE A 33 -9.69 -5.26 6.47
C ILE A 33 -10.25 -5.20 7.88
N ASP A 34 -9.79 -4.22 8.64
CA ASP A 34 -10.31 -3.89 9.96
C ASP A 34 -10.92 -2.49 9.89
N GLU A 35 -12.24 -2.44 9.70
CA GLU A 35 -12.99 -1.18 9.58
C GLU A 35 -12.93 -0.36 10.88
N LYS A 36 -12.91 -1.03 12.04
CA LYS A 36 -12.89 -0.35 13.35
C LYS A 36 -11.59 0.40 13.55
N ASN A 37 -10.47 -0.22 13.20
CA ASN A 37 -9.14 0.37 13.31
C ASN A 37 -8.68 1.07 12.02
N LYS A 38 -9.57 1.21 11.02
CA LYS A 38 -9.32 1.81 9.70
C LYS A 38 -8.04 1.28 9.06
N THR A 39 -7.86 -0.02 9.12
CA THR A 39 -6.62 -0.70 8.72
C THR A 39 -6.89 -1.67 7.58
N VAL A 40 -5.99 -1.70 6.60
CA VAL A 40 -5.97 -2.68 5.51
C VAL A 40 -4.61 -3.35 5.48
N ARG A 41 -4.59 -4.68 5.44
CA ARG A 41 -3.39 -5.49 5.25
C ARG A 41 -3.42 -6.11 3.87
N ASN A 42 -2.30 -5.97 3.16
CA ASN A 42 -2.10 -6.53 1.83
C ASN A 42 -0.77 -7.26 1.77
N LYS A 43 -0.63 -8.14 0.76
CA LYS A 43 0.61 -8.82 0.48
C LYS A 43 0.84 -8.90 -1.03
N ALA A 44 2.05 -8.61 -1.47
CA ALA A 44 2.47 -8.86 -2.84
C ALA A 44 2.50 -10.38 -3.10
N ILE A 45 1.82 -10.83 -4.16
CA ILE A 45 1.76 -12.25 -4.55
C ILE A 45 2.44 -12.50 -5.90
N GLU A 46 2.69 -11.45 -6.68
CA GLU A 46 3.37 -11.55 -7.97
C GLU A 46 4.05 -10.22 -8.34
N GLY A 47 5.15 -10.30 -9.10
CA GLY A 47 5.83 -9.15 -9.69
C GLY A 47 7.00 -8.66 -8.87
N ALA A 48 7.40 -7.40 -9.04
CA ALA A 48 8.69 -6.88 -8.58
C ALA A 48 8.92 -6.95 -7.05
N ARG A 49 7.85 -7.14 -6.26
CA ARG A 49 7.89 -7.10 -4.78
C ARG A 49 7.62 -8.43 -4.10
N ASP A 50 7.21 -9.46 -4.85
CA ASP A 50 6.78 -10.76 -4.33
C ASP A 50 7.84 -11.48 -3.47
N LYS A 51 9.12 -11.30 -3.82
CA LYS A 51 10.24 -12.04 -3.21
C LYS A 51 10.91 -11.34 -2.04
N GLN A 52 10.57 -10.07 -1.78
CA GLN A 52 11.20 -9.28 -0.72
C GLN A 52 10.19 -8.79 0.32
N GLU A 53 8.95 -8.53 -0.09
CA GLU A 53 7.90 -8.02 0.79
C GLU A 53 7.14 -9.18 1.44
N THR A 54 7.12 -9.23 2.76
CA THR A 54 6.37 -10.24 3.51
C THR A 54 4.96 -9.77 3.85
N GLY A 55 4.72 -8.45 3.88
CA GLY A 55 3.41 -7.85 4.02
C GLY A 55 3.44 -6.33 4.09
N GLN A 56 2.28 -5.72 3.84
CA GLN A 56 2.06 -4.29 3.98
C GLN A 56 0.79 -4.02 4.78
N GLN A 57 0.86 -3.02 5.66
CA GLN A 57 -0.30 -2.49 6.38
C GLN A 57 -0.44 -0.99 6.15
N LEU A 58 -1.66 -0.56 5.82
CA LEU A 58 -2.05 0.84 5.79
C LEU A 58 -3.05 1.10 6.91
N GLN A 59 -2.87 2.19 7.64
CA GLN A 59 -3.80 2.63 8.68
C GLN A 59 -4.11 4.11 8.51
N ALA A 60 -5.39 4.46 8.47
CA ALA A 60 -5.82 5.85 8.55
C ALA A 60 -6.04 6.25 10.03
N ILE A 61 -5.34 7.30 10.47
CA ILE A 61 -5.39 7.82 11.84
C ILE A 61 -5.97 9.21 11.78
N ASP A 62 -7.14 9.43 12.36
CA ASP A 62 -7.79 10.75 12.35
C ASP A 62 -6.96 11.76 13.15
N LYS A 63 -6.84 12.98 12.61
CA LYS A 63 -6.22 14.08 13.34
C LYS A 63 -7.18 14.58 14.40
N ALA A 64 -6.65 14.95 15.57
CA ALA A 64 -7.44 15.42 16.70
C ALA A 64 -8.23 16.72 16.41
N ASP A 65 -7.78 17.52 15.44
CA ASP A 65 -8.41 18.76 15.01
C ASP A 65 -9.54 18.57 13.97
N GLY A 66 -9.79 17.33 13.53
CA GLY A 66 -10.77 17.03 12.49
C GLY A 66 -10.34 17.42 11.07
N GLY A 67 -9.11 17.90 10.87
CA GLY A 67 -8.55 18.33 9.58
C GLY A 67 -8.10 17.20 8.66
N GLY A 68 -8.82 16.07 8.67
CA GLY A 68 -8.52 14.86 7.91
C GLY A 68 -7.76 13.79 8.72
N SER A 69 -7.00 12.95 8.01
CA SER A 69 -6.31 11.80 8.60
C SER A 69 -4.83 11.75 8.21
N ILE A 70 -4.04 10.99 8.96
CA ILE A 70 -2.67 10.60 8.66
C ILE A 70 -2.70 9.15 8.18
N VAL A 71 -2.13 8.88 7.01
CA VAL A 71 -1.94 7.51 6.53
C VAL A 71 -0.60 6.99 7.05
N LYS A 72 -0.64 5.99 7.93
CA LYS A 72 0.54 5.24 8.37
C LYS A 72 0.70 3.99 7.51
N THR A 73 1.79 3.93 6.76
CA THR A 73 2.17 2.75 5.96
C THR A 73 3.32 2.01 6.62
N THR A 74 3.13 0.72 6.86
CA THR A 74 4.15 -0.19 7.39
C THR A 74 4.42 -1.26 6.36
N VAL A 75 5.68 -1.51 6.06
CA VAL A 75 6.12 -2.54 5.11
C VAL A 75 7.04 -3.49 5.86
N GLU A 76 6.69 -4.76 5.85
CA GLU A 76 7.50 -5.85 6.35
C GLU A 76 8.22 -6.48 5.17
N TYR A 77 9.54 -6.62 5.28
CA TYR A 77 10.37 -7.13 4.20
C TYR A 77 11.54 -7.94 4.75
N GLU A 78 12.00 -8.89 3.94
CA GLU A 78 13.17 -9.70 4.24
C GLU A 78 14.25 -9.47 3.18
N LYS A 79 15.42 -9.01 3.62
CA LYS A 79 16.56 -8.82 2.74
C LYS A 79 17.17 -10.17 2.38
N LYS A 80 17.38 -10.40 1.08
CA LYS A 80 18.14 -11.58 0.63
C LYS A 80 19.59 -11.57 1.12
N ASN A 81 20.19 -10.38 1.28
CA ASN A 81 21.48 -10.14 1.92
C ASN A 81 21.64 -8.65 2.27
N GLU A 82 22.68 -8.29 3.00
CA GLU A 82 22.94 -6.91 3.46
C GLU A 82 23.19 -5.90 2.33
N ALA A 83 23.59 -6.35 1.14
CA ALA A 83 23.83 -5.47 -0.01
C ALA A 83 22.52 -5.01 -0.68
N VAL A 84 21.38 -5.65 -0.36
CA VAL A 84 20.08 -5.19 -0.85
C VAL A 84 19.68 -3.92 -0.10
N PRO A 85 19.41 -2.80 -0.80
CA PRO A 85 18.99 -1.56 -0.16
C PRO A 85 17.63 -1.73 0.51
N ASP A 86 17.35 -0.87 1.49
CA ASP A 86 16.02 -0.79 2.09
C ASP A 86 14.98 -0.40 1.03
N PRO A 87 13.70 -0.78 1.17
CA PRO A 87 12.65 -0.47 0.21
C PRO A 87 12.20 1.00 0.28
N THR A 88 13.13 1.96 0.41
CA THR A 88 12.83 3.39 0.55
C THR A 88 12.16 3.97 -0.69
N ALA A 89 12.56 3.52 -1.87
CA ALA A 89 11.94 3.91 -3.15
C ALA A 89 10.43 3.60 -3.20
N TYR A 90 9.97 2.58 -2.46
CA TYR A 90 8.55 2.28 -2.37
C TYR A 90 7.77 3.41 -1.68
N PHE A 91 8.33 4.02 -0.64
CA PHE A 91 7.64 5.06 0.11
C PHE A 91 7.41 6.32 -0.71
N ASP A 92 8.30 6.65 -1.66
CA ASP A 92 8.08 7.75 -2.60
C ASP A 92 6.88 7.48 -3.52
N PHE A 93 6.80 6.26 -4.07
CA PHE A 93 5.64 5.81 -4.84
C PHE A 93 4.35 5.86 -4.00
N ALA A 94 4.38 5.29 -2.79
CA ALA A 94 3.23 5.24 -1.90
C ALA A 94 2.73 6.65 -1.56
N ALA A 95 3.65 7.59 -1.28
CA ALA A 95 3.32 8.98 -1.01
C ALA A 95 2.63 9.66 -2.21
N ALA A 96 3.10 9.42 -3.44
CA ALA A 96 2.47 9.94 -4.64
C ALA A 96 1.07 9.35 -4.87
N LEU A 97 0.93 8.04 -4.67
CA LEU A 97 -0.35 7.34 -4.77
C LEU A 97 -1.37 7.89 -3.76
N TYR A 98 -1.01 7.99 -2.48
CA TYR A 98 -1.93 8.47 -1.44
C TYR A 98 -2.34 9.92 -1.64
N LYS A 99 -1.43 10.80 -2.08
CA LYS A 99 -1.78 12.18 -2.44
C LYS A 99 -2.78 12.23 -3.60
N THR A 100 -2.61 11.35 -4.59
CA THR A 100 -3.54 11.26 -5.73
C THR A 100 -4.90 10.74 -5.31
N MET A 101 -4.94 9.72 -4.46
CA MET A 101 -6.17 9.20 -3.87
C MET A 101 -6.88 10.24 -3.01
N ASP A 102 -6.15 10.93 -2.13
CA ASP A 102 -6.68 12.00 -1.27
C ASP A 102 -7.30 13.12 -2.13
N ALA A 103 -6.57 13.62 -3.13
CA ALA A 103 -7.09 14.62 -4.05
C ALA A 103 -8.34 14.13 -4.82
N HIS A 104 -8.37 12.86 -5.22
CA HIS A 104 -9.55 12.30 -5.88
C HIS A 104 -10.75 12.21 -4.94
N LEU A 105 -10.55 11.74 -3.71
CA LEU A 105 -11.60 11.60 -2.71
C LEU A 105 -12.14 12.97 -2.27
N VAL A 106 -11.28 13.95 -2.02
CA VAL A 106 -11.72 15.30 -1.61
C VAL A 106 -12.53 15.99 -2.70
N ASN A 107 -12.19 15.78 -3.99
CA ASN A 107 -12.85 16.46 -5.10
C ASN A 107 -14.06 15.70 -5.68
N ASN A 108 -14.25 14.41 -5.34
CA ASN A 108 -15.30 13.57 -5.92
C ASN A 108 -16.12 12.78 -4.87
N ALA A 109 -16.01 13.08 -3.58
CA ALA A 109 -16.81 12.48 -2.51
C ALA A 109 -18.21 13.10 -2.40
#